data_AF-A0CIP4-F1
#
_entry.id   AF-A0CIP4-F1
#
_cell.length_a   1.000
_cell.length_b   1.000
_cell.length_c   1.000
_cell.angle_alpha   90.00
_cell.angle_beta   90.00
_cell.angle_gamma   90.00
#
_symmetry.space_group_name_H-M   'P 1'
#
loop_
_entity.id
_entity.type
_entity.pdbx_description
1 polymer ?
#
loop_
_entity_poly.entity_id
_entity_poly.type
_entity_poly.pdbx_seq_one_letter_code
_entity_poly.pdbx_strand_id
1 'polypeptide(L)'
;MKRQSPESSATIKKQIHKRLQNRQSIRELYQQMAWKTLVKVGSQTKGLYEEYETIKVRGQVLRVGDSVLINSGDQHDEDYVGTLKQIISIKEPTTAKLICLCRIQWYMRKSEIIKSKPKCSEWISEQELFITNHQEYILAQSIISSCKILGCNEYQELDEIESTIYFNRLEWDVQKKQFGNMDSVQQFCFCFQPVNPDRQYIQCDSCKNWYHFECVGIKNGKYNQKEFHCSKCQ
;
A
#
# COMPACT_ATOMS: atom_id res chain seq x y z
N MET A 1 61.05 22.61 30.98
CA MET A 1 60.20 21.67 30.22
C MET A 1 59.01 21.27 31.08
N LYS A 2 57.86 21.96 30.96
CA LYS A 2 56.63 21.57 31.66
C LYS A 2 55.82 20.65 30.72
N ARG A 3 55.67 19.38 31.11
CA ARG A 3 54.76 18.43 30.45
C ARG A 3 53.33 18.94 30.61
N GLN A 4 52.67 19.30 29.52
CA GLN A 4 51.22 19.52 29.52
C GLN A 4 50.51 18.15 29.44
N SER A 5 49.62 17.94 30.40
CA SER A 5 48.71 16.80 30.50
C SER A 5 47.30 17.21 29.97
N PRO A 6 46.30 16.33 29.89
CA PRO A 6 45.59 15.98 28.66
C PRO A 6 44.21 16.65 28.56
N GLU A 7 44.13 17.87 28.04
CA GLU A 7 42.84 18.57 27.84
C GLU A 7 41.96 17.95 26.74
N SER A 8 42.54 17.16 25.81
CA SER A 8 41.79 16.51 24.73
C SER A 8 40.86 15.38 25.20
N SER A 9 41.22 14.68 26.28
CA SER A 9 40.47 13.51 26.78
C SER A 9 39.16 13.89 27.47
N ALA A 10 39.12 15.04 28.16
CA ALA A 10 37.96 15.49 28.92
C ALA A 10 36.81 15.98 28.02
N THR A 11 37.15 16.64 26.91
CA THR A 11 36.18 17.15 25.92
C THR A 11 35.54 16.01 25.13
N ILE A 12 36.33 15.00 24.75
CA ILE A 12 35.83 13.77 24.10
C ILE A 12 34.90 13.00 25.05
N LYS A 13 35.28 12.84 26.33
CA LYS A 13 34.43 12.20 27.34
C LYS A 13 33.11 12.94 27.56
N LYS A 14 33.12 14.29 27.60
CA LYS A 14 31.90 15.10 27.70
C LYS A 14 31.00 14.97 26.46
N GLN A 15 31.56 14.96 25.26
CA GLN A 15 30.79 14.72 24.03
C GLN A 15 30.21 13.31 23.94
N ILE A 16 30.96 12.29 24.36
CA ILE A 16 30.48 10.91 24.46
C ILE A 16 29.39 10.80 25.52
N HIS A 17 29.56 11.41 26.69
CA HIS A 17 28.55 11.39 27.76
C HIS A 17 27.26 12.10 27.35
N LYS A 18 27.36 13.24 26.64
CA LYS A 18 26.20 13.96 26.09
C LYS A 18 25.51 13.17 24.97
N ARG A 19 26.26 12.42 24.15
CA ARG A 19 25.71 11.47 23.15
C ARG A 19 25.06 10.25 23.78
N LEU A 20 25.59 9.75 24.90
CA LEU A 20 25.01 8.63 25.66
C LEU A 20 23.75 9.05 26.43
N GLN A 21 23.69 10.28 26.93
CA GLN A 21 22.51 10.84 27.62
C GLN A 21 21.34 11.16 26.67
N ASN A 22 21.60 11.38 25.38
CA ASN A 22 20.57 11.67 24.37
C ASN A 22 20.05 10.44 23.60
N ARG A 23 20.47 9.22 23.99
CA ARG A 23 20.02 8.01 23.31
C ARG A 23 18.67 7.58 23.91
N GLN A 24 17.58 7.84 23.18
CA GLN A 24 16.25 7.35 23.55
C GLN A 24 16.27 5.83 23.66
N SER A 25 15.64 5.32 24.71
CA SER A 25 15.45 3.89 24.95
C SER A 25 14.46 3.27 23.96
N ILE A 26 14.54 1.94 23.78
CA ILE A 26 13.57 1.19 22.97
C ILE A 26 12.13 1.43 23.47
N ARG A 27 11.94 1.53 24.80
CA ARG A 27 10.65 1.79 25.43
C ARG A 27 10.08 3.16 25.05
N GLU A 28 10.89 4.21 25.10
CA GLU A 28 10.45 5.57 24.72
C GLU A 28 10.12 5.64 23.23
N LEU A 29 10.96 5.05 22.38
CA LEU A 29 10.72 4.99 20.94
C LEU A 29 9.42 4.23 20.61
N TYR A 30 9.12 3.17 21.35
CA TYR A 30 7.86 2.43 21.21
C TYR A 30 6.65 3.29 21.60
N GLN A 31 6.73 3.98 22.74
CA GLN A 31 5.64 4.86 23.20
C GLN A 31 5.38 6.03 22.26
N GLN A 32 6.42 6.51 21.58
CA GLN A 32 6.33 7.56 20.56
C GLN A 32 5.92 7.04 19.17
N MET A 33 5.72 5.73 19.02
CA MET A 33 5.49 5.07 17.72
C MET A 33 6.57 5.39 16.68
N ALA A 34 7.80 5.65 17.13
CA ALA A 34 8.93 6.04 16.30
C ALA A 34 9.58 4.82 15.62
N TRP A 35 8.78 4.03 14.89
CA TRP A 35 9.14 2.69 14.42
C TRP A 35 10.43 2.65 13.61
N LYS A 36 10.60 3.57 12.65
CA LYS A 36 11.81 3.65 11.83
C LYS A 36 13.08 3.83 12.67
N THR A 37 13.01 4.69 13.69
CA THR A 37 14.13 4.94 14.61
C THR A 37 14.33 3.76 15.55
N LEU A 38 13.25 3.16 16.07
CA LEU A 38 13.29 1.96 16.90
C LEU A 38 13.99 0.81 16.18
N VAL A 39 13.64 0.57 14.91
CA VAL A 39 14.28 -0.45 14.08
C VAL A 39 15.75 -0.18 13.87
N LYS A 40 16.11 1.07 13.56
CA LYS A 40 17.51 1.48 13.40
C LYS A 40 18.33 1.23 14.67
N VAL A 41 17.79 1.54 15.85
CA VAL A 41 18.47 1.30 17.13
C VAL A 41 18.57 -0.19 17.44
N GLY A 42 17.47 -0.94 17.24
CA GLY A 42 17.42 -2.38 17.45
C GLY A 42 18.44 -3.14 16.59
N SER A 43 18.49 -2.86 15.28
CA SER A 43 19.40 -3.57 14.35
C SER A 43 20.88 -3.28 14.61
N GLN A 44 21.19 -2.14 15.21
CA GLN A 44 22.56 -1.77 15.61
C GLN A 44 22.96 -2.33 16.98
N THR A 45 22.04 -2.95 17.71
CA THR A 45 22.28 -3.47 19.06
C THR A 45 22.27 -5.00 19.05
N LYS A 46 23.43 -5.59 19.34
CA LYS A 46 23.62 -7.05 19.28
C LYS A 46 22.60 -7.78 20.16
N GLY A 47 21.91 -8.76 19.58
CA GLY A 47 20.96 -9.63 20.29
C GLY A 47 19.58 -9.02 20.54
N LEU A 48 19.28 -7.82 20.02
CA LEU A 48 17.95 -7.22 20.15
C LEU A 48 17.11 -7.33 18.88
N TYR A 49 17.69 -7.65 17.73
CA TYR A 49 16.99 -7.63 16.44
C TYR A 49 17.09 -8.99 15.76
N GLU A 50 15.95 -9.47 15.27
CA GLU A 50 15.83 -10.67 14.47
C GLU A 50 14.85 -10.43 13.32
N GLU A 51 15.12 -11.06 12.18
CA GLU A 51 14.31 -10.99 10.96
C GLU A 51 13.77 -12.38 10.63
N TYR A 52 12.56 -12.42 10.05
CA TYR A 52 11.81 -13.65 9.83
C TYR A 52 11.23 -13.68 8.42
N GLU A 53 11.00 -14.88 7.91
CA GLU A 53 10.27 -15.09 6.64
C GLU A 53 8.76 -15.16 6.84
N THR A 54 8.32 -15.57 8.04
CA THR A 54 6.90 -15.80 8.36
C THR A 54 6.53 -15.29 9.75
N ILE A 55 5.27 -14.97 9.95
CA ILE A 55 4.70 -14.57 11.25
C ILE A 55 3.28 -15.11 11.41
N LYS A 56 2.92 -15.51 12.62
CA LYS A 56 1.52 -15.84 12.95
C LYS A 56 0.84 -14.65 13.62
N VAL A 57 -0.17 -14.08 12.96
CA VAL A 57 -0.97 -12.96 13.46
C VAL A 57 -2.43 -13.35 13.46
N ARG A 58 -3.14 -13.17 14.58
CA ARG A 58 -4.57 -13.49 14.73
C ARG A 58 -4.97 -14.88 14.22
N GLY A 59 -4.08 -15.87 14.40
CA GLY A 59 -4.31 -17.25 13.96
C GLY A 59 -3.87 -17.55 12.52
N GLN A 60 -3.62 -16.55 11.69
CA GLN A 60 -3.17 -16.70 10.30
C GLN A 60 -1.64 -16.68 10.20
N VAL A 61 -1.08 -17.49 9.32
CA VAL A 61 0.36 -17.50 9.03
C VAL A 61 0.59 -16.68 7.77
N LEU A 62 1.33 -15.59 7.91
CA LEU A 62 1.67 -14.65 6.86
C LEU A 62 3.16 -14.77 6.52
N ARG A 63 3.51 -14.49 5.27
CA ARG A 63 4.88 -14.54 4.74
C ARG A 63 5.26 -13.21 4.09
N VAL A 64 6.56 -12.93 4.03
CA VAL A 64 7.07 -11.82 3.22
C VAL A 64 6.62 -12.03 1.77
N GLY A 65 6.00 -11.01 1.19
CA GLY A 65 5.38 -11.03 -0.13
C GLY A 65 3.85 -11.06 -0.09
N ASP A 66 3.24 -11.50 1.02
CA ASP A 66 1.78 -11.56 1.14
C ASP A 66 1.15 -10.16 1.13
N SER A 67 -0.02 -10.06 0.51
CA SER A 67 -0.88 -8.88 0.61
C SER A 67 -1.80 -9.02 1.81
N VAL A 68 -1.97 -7.93 2.56
CA VAL A 68 -2.65 -7.94 3.85
C VAL A 68 -3.59 -6.74 4.01
N LEU A 69 -4.69 -6.98 4.71
CA LEU A 69 -5.59 -5.95 5.25
C LEU A 69 -5.06 -5.49 6.61
N ILE A 70 -5.01 -4.19 6.79
CA ILE A 70 -4.43 -3.53 7.96
C ILE A 70 -5.47 -2.60 8.55
N ASN A 71 -5.71 -2.75 9.85
CA ASN A 71 -6.74 -2.00 10.56
C ASN A 71 -6.48 -0.49 10.47
N SER A 72 -7.47 0.26 9.97
CA SER A 72 -7.41 1.72 9.90
C SER A 72 -7.85 2.42 11.21
N GLY A 73 -8.28 1.64 12.20
CA GLY A 73 -8.88 2.16 13.43
C GLY A 73 -10.15 2.94 13.13
N ASP A 74 -10.27 4.12 13.71
CA ASP A 74 -11.39 5.04 13.47
C ASP A 74 -11.03 6.15 12.45
N GLN A 75 -9.91 5.99 11.73
CA GLN A 75 -9.39 7.05 10.85
C GLN A 75 -10.05 7.06 9.47
N HIS A 76 -10.52 5.91 8.99
CA HIS A 76 -11.08 5.74 7.65
C HIS A 76 -12.24 4.74 7.65
N ASP A 77 -13.13 4.89 6.66
CA ASP A 77 -14.29 4.01 6.47
C ASP A 77 -13.90 2.59 6.01
N GLU A 78 -12.69 2.44 5.47
CA GLU A 78 -12.14 1.19 4.97
C GLU A 78 -10.77 0.90 5.59
N ASP A 79 -10.44 -0.39 5.74
CA ASP A 79 -9.13 -0.84 6.18
C ASP A 79 -8.07 -0.64 5.09
N TYR A 80 -6.83 -0.36 5.49
CA TYR A 80 -5.73 -0.17 4.56
C TYR A 80 -5.29 -1.49 3.93
N VAL A 81 -4.65 -1.40 2.75
CA VAL A 81 -4.06 -2.56 2.07
C VAL A 81 -2.57 -2.35 1.85
N GLY A 82 -1.78 -3.39 2.06
CA GLY A 82 -0.35 -3.35 1.82
C GLY A 82 0.25 -4.71 1.51
N THR A 83 1.43 -4.71 0.89
CA THR A 83 2.25 -5.91 0.74
C THR A 83 3.29 -5.97 1.84
N LEU A 84 3.39 -7.11 2.51
CA LEU A 84 4.38 -7.38 3.55
C LEU A 84 5.78 -7.49 2.93
N LYS A 85 6.66 -6.54 3.23
CA LYS A 85 8.04 -6.49 2.69
C LYS A 85 9.09 -7.00 3.67
N GLN A 86 8.80 -6.99 4.96
CA GLN A 86 9.73 -7.42 5.99
C GLN A 86 9.02 -7.76 7.29
N ILE A 87 9.51 -8.77 8.01
CA ILE A 87 9.01 -9.18 9.32
C ILE A 87 10.18 -9.20 10.29
N ILE A 88 10.08 -8.48 11.39
CA ILE A 88 11.14 -8.37 12.39
C ILE A 88 10.59 -8.43 13.80
N SER A 89 11.45 -8.76 14.75
CA SER A 89 11.20 -8.58 16.17
C SER A 89 12.31 -7.78 16.81
N ILE A 90 11.94 -6.90 17.75
CA ILE A 90 12.89 -6.19 18.58
C ILE A 90 12.64 -6.52 20.04
N LYS A 91 13.65 -7.10 20.70
CA LYS A 91 13.59 -7.46 22.11
C LYS A 91 13.80 -6.22 22.96
N GLU A 92 12.84 -5.89 23.82
CA GLU A 92 13.01 -4.82 24.79
C GLU A 92 13.93 -5.30 25.94
N PRO A 93 15.05 -4.61 26.22
CA PRO A 93 16.09 -5.13 27.12
C PRO A 93 15.62 -5.38 28.56
N THR A 94 14.68 -4.60 29.07
CA THR A 94 14.28 -4.62 30.49
C THR A 94 13.29 -5.74 30.79
N THR A 95 12.31 -5.91 29.91
CA THR A 95 11.16 -6.80 30.08
C THR A 95 11.29 -8.09 29.27
N ALA A 96 12.27 -8.16 28.38
CA ALA A 96 12.45 -9.23 27.40
C ALA A 96 11.25 -9.44 26.45
N LYS A 97 10.28 -8.52 26.44
CA LYS A 97 9.14 -8.57 25.51
C LYS A 97 9.61 -8.32 24.08
N LEU A 98 9.00 -9.04 23.14
CA LEU A 98 9.24 -8.85 21.71
C LEU A 98 8.26 -7.83 21.14
N ILE A 99 8.79 -6.84 20.44
CA ILE A 99 8.04 -5.90 19.63
C ILE A 99 8.10 -6.41 18.20
N CYS A 100 7.01 -7.00 17.71
CA CYS A 100 6.93 -7.51 16.35
C CYS A 100 6.48 -6.40 15.40
N LEU A 101 7.31 -6.08 14.41
CA LEU A 101 7.03 -5.06 13.41
C LEU A 101 7.06 -5.68 12.01
N CYS A 102 6.22 -5.14 11.15
CA CYS A 102 6.15 -5.49 9.74
C CYS A 102 6.43 -4.24 8.91
N ARG A 103 7.34 -4.31 7.93
CA ARG A 103 7.47 -3.25 6.92
C ARG A 103 6.48 -3.52 5.80
N ILE A 104 5.64 -2.54 5.52
CA ILE A 104 4.56 -2.63 4.53
C ILE A 104 4.86 -1.71 3.36
N GLN A 105 4.62 -2.18 2.13
CA GLN A 105 4.44 -1.34 0.95
C GLN A 105 2.96 -1.03 0.80
N TRP A 106 2.60 0.25 0.85
CA TRP A 106 1.20 0.66 0.89
C TRP A 106 0.56 0.76 -0.49
N TYR A 107 -0.72 0.42 -0.55
CA TYR A 107 -1.60 0.76 -1.65
C TYR A 107 -2.59 1.83 -1.19
N MET A 108 -2.97 2.71 -2.11
CA MET A 108 -4.07 3.67 -1.93
C MET A 108 -5.37 3.10 -2.44
N ARG A 109 -6.47 3.38 -1.76
CA ARG A 109 -7.82 3.09 -2.23
C ARG A 109 -8.37 4.20 -3.12
N LYS A 110 -9.39 3.87 -3.92
CA LYS A 110 -10.19 4.84 -4.69
C LYS A 110 -10.68 5.99 -3.80
N SER A 111 -11.27 5.68 -2.65
CA SER A 111 -11.83 6.63 -1.69
C SER A 111 -10.81 7.67 -1.19
N GLU A 112 -9.53 7.34 -1.19
CA GLU A 112 -8.44 8.26 -0.83
C GLU A 112 -7.98 9.10 -2.02
N ILE A 113 -7.84 8.50 -3.20
CA ILE A 113 -7.38 9.20 -4.41
C ILE A 113 -8.38 10.27 -4.85
N ILE A 114 -9.68 9.95 -4.85
CA ILE A 114 -10.73 10.86 -5.34
C ILE A 114 -10.84 12.14 -4.52
N LYS A 115 -10.37 12.14 -3.26
CA LYS A 115 -10.27 13.37 -2.43
C LYS A 115 -9.36 14.41 -3.09
N SER A 116 -8.35 13.96 -3.82
CA SER A 116 -7.41 14.84 -4.54
C SER A 116 -7.69 14.94 -6.04
N LYS A 117 -8.31 13.92 -6.64
CA LYS A 117 -8.63 13.85 -8.07
C LYS A 117 -10.07 13.35 -8.29
N PRO A 118 -11.11 14.16 -8.02
CA PRO A 118 -12.49 13.68 -8.09
C PRO A 118 -12.90 13.16 -9.48
N LYS A 119 -12.30 13.70 -10.55
CA LYS A 119 -12.56 13.29 -11.94
C LYS A 119 -12.17 11.84 -12.25
N CYS A 120 -11.32 11.19 -11.45
CA CYS A 120 -10.98 9.79 -11.69
C CYS A 120 -12.00 8.79 -11.15
N SER A 121 -13.00 9.25 -10.40
CA SER A 121 -14.02 8.37 -9.81
C SER A 121 -14.75 7.49 -10.85
N GLU A 122 -14.93 8.01 -12.07
CA GLU A 122 -15.66 7.31 -13.14
C GLU A 122 -14.88 6.12 -13.74
N TRP A 123 -13.55 6.19 -13.76
CA TRP A 123 -12.73 5.18 -14.44
C TRP A 123 -11.93 4.26 -13.50
N ILE A 124 -11.98 4.53 -12.20
CA ILE A 124 -11.41 3.68 -11.15
C ILE A 124 -12.48 2.74 -10.61
N SER A 125 -12.18 1.44 -10.55
CA SER A 125 -13.06 0.45 -9.92
C SER A 125 -13.02 0.54 -8.40
N GLU A 126 -14.11 0.12 -7.73
CA GLU A 126 -14.13 0.02 -6.26
C GLU A 126 -13.13 -1.00 -5.71
N GLN A 127 -12.77 -2.04 -6.47
CA GLN A 127 -11.76 -3.04 -6.10
C GLN A 127 -10.34 -2.72 -6.60
N GLU A 128 -10.15 -1.53 -7.18
CA GLU A 128 -8.85 -1.12 -7.68
C GLU A 128 -8.00 -0.46 -6.59
N LEU A 129 -6.81 -1.00 -6.41
CA LEU A 129 -5.78 -0.48 -5.52
C LEU A 129 -4.64 0.11 -6.32
N PHE A 130 -3.94 1.09 -5.75
CA PHE A 130 -2.82 1.77 -6.40
C PHE A 130 -1.55 1.64 -5.57
N ILE A 131 -0.59 0.85 -6.05
CA ILE A 131 0.68 0.68 -5.37
C ILE A 131 1.39 2.03 -5.27
N THR A 132 1.87 2.36 -4.08
CA THR A 132 2.69 3.56 -3.85
C THR A 132 4.15 3.15 -3.69
N ASN A 133 5.08 4.10 -3.72
CA ASN A 133 6.44 3.90 -3.26
C ASN A 133 6.60 4.06 -1.73
N HIS A 134 5.50 4.32 -1.01
CA HIS A 134 5.50 4.56 0.42
C HIS A 134 5.65 3.25 1.20
N GLN A 135 6.67 3.19 2.07
CA GLN A 135 6.87 2.07 2.96
C GLN A 135 7.07 2.52 4.40
N GLU A 136 6.38 1.86 5.31
CA GLU A 136 6.50 2.13 6.74
C GLU A 136 6.47 0.84 7.55
N TYR A 137 6.98 0.94 8.78
CA TYR A 137 6.82 -0.12 9.76
C TYR A 137 5.51 0.08 10.50
N ILE A 138 4.77 -1.01 10.67
CA ILE A 138 3.62 -1.10 11.56
C ILE A 138 3.85 -2.18 12.60
N LEU A 139 3.03 -2.12 13.63
CA LEU A 139 2.88 -3.19 14.60
C LEU A 139 2.20 -4.39 13.92
N ALA A 140 2.78 -5.59 14.05
CA ALA A 140 2.29 -6.79 13.36
C ALA A 140 0.81 -7.11 13.69
N GLN A 141 0.37 -6.84 14.91
CA GLN A 141 -1.01 -7.02 15.38
C GLN A 141 -2.05 -6.12 14.71
N SER A 142 -1.62 -5.06 14.03
CA SER A 142 -2.49 -4.21 13.21
C SER A 142 -2.95 -4.91 11.93
N ILE A 143 -2.26 -5.98 11.52
CA ILE A 143 -2.72 -6.82 10.40
C ILE A 143 -3.97 -7.60 10.84
N ILE A 144 -5.02 -7.48 10.04
CA ILE A 144 -6.31 -8.14 10.24
C ILE A 144 -6.29 -9.51 9.60
N SER A 145 -5.99 -9.57 8.30
CA SER A 145 -5.98 -10.79 7.52
C SER A 145 -5.15 -10.67 6.23
N SER A 146 -4.90 -11.78 5.56
CA SER A 146 -4.43 -11.78 4.17
C SER A 146 -5.52 -11.33 3.19
N CYS A 147 -5.12 -10.78 2.04
CA CYS A 147 -5.96 -10.49 0.88
C CYS A 147 -5.21 -10.84 -0.41
N LYS A 148 -5.89 -10.78 -1.56
CA LYS A 148 -5.27 -10.99 -2.88
C LYS A 148 -5.26 -9.68 -3.67
N ILE A 149 -4.17 -9.43 -4.38
CA ILE A 149 -4.06 -8.32 -5.33
C ILE A 149 -3.58 -8.92 -6.64
N LEU A 150 -4.46 -8.87 -7.64
CA LEU A 150 -4.25 -9.49 -8.95
C LEU A 150 -3.80 -8.46 -9.98
N GLY A 151 -3.28 -8.95 -11.11
CA GLY A 151 -3.17 -8.15 -12.32
C GLY A 151 -4.54 -7.89 -12.95
N CYS A 152 -4.67 -6.83 -13.76
CA CYS A 152 -5.94 -6.46 -14.38
C CYS A 152 -6.55 -7.58 -15.24
N ASN A 153 -5.73 -8.33 -15.99
CA ASN A 153 -6.22 -9.42 -16.84
C ASN A 153 -6.75 -10.59 -16.00
N GLU A 154 -5.99 -11.00 -14.99
CA GLU A 154 -6.38 -12.08 -14.08
C GLU A 154 -7.68 -11.74 -13.31
N TYR A 155 -7.84 -10.48 -12.92
CA TYR A 155 -9.06 -10.01 -12.27
C TYR A 155 -10.28 -10.06 -13.20
N GLN A 156 -10.12 -9.73 -14.49
CA GLN A 156 -11.21 -9.78 -15.48
C GLN A 156 -11.68 -11.20 -15.81
N GLU A 157 -10.84 -12.20 -15.54
CA GLU A 157 -11.16 -13.63 -15.76
C GLU A 157 -11.92 -14.26 -14.59
N LEU A 158 -12.19 -13.53 -13.50
CA LEU A 158 -12.92 -14.05 -12.34
C LEU A 158 -14.43 -14.12 -12.61
N ASP A 159 -15.03 -15.28 -12.32
CA ASP A 159 -16.49 -15.47 -12.35
C ASP A 159 -17.18 -14.76 -11.16
N GLU A 160 -16.54 -14.75 -9.99
CA GLU A 160 -17.05 -14.13 -8.76
C GLU A 160 -15.95 -13.30 -8.08
N ILE A 161 -16.31 -12.09 -7.66
CA ILE A 161 -15.40 -11.14 -7.00
C ILE A 161 -15.69 -11.13 -5.51
N GLU A 162 -14.83 -11.77 -4.73
CA GLU A 162 -14.84 -11.68 -3.27
C GLU A 162 -14.33 -10.30 -2.79
N SER A 163 -14.83 -9.83 -1.64
CA SER A 163 -14.45 -8.52 -1.09
C SER A 163 -12.98 -8.38 -0.64
N THR A 164 -12.25 -9.49 -0.60
CA THR A 164 -10.81 -9.54 -0.26
C THR A 164 -9.91 -9.72 -1.48
N ILE A 165 -10.49 -9.69 -2.69
CA ILE A 165 -9.77 -9.73 -3.95
C ILE A 165 -9.79 -8.34 -4.56
N TYR A 166 -8.60 -7.79 -4.73
CA TYR A 166 -8.35 -6.52 -5.36
C TYR A 166 -7.55 -6.73 -6.65
N PHE A 167 -7.40 -5.67 -7.43
CA PHE A 167 -6.44 -5.64 -8.52
C PHE A 167 -5.64 -4.35 -8.54
N ASN A 168 -4.49 -4.40 -9.18
CA ASN A 168 -3.64 -3.25 -9.42
C ASN A 168 -3.20 -3.22 -10.88
N ARG A 169 -3.25 -2.03 -11.47
CA ARG A 169 -2.73 -1.75 -12.82
C ARG A 169 -1.87 -0.49 -12.92
N LEU A 170 -1.98 0.39 -11.93
CA LEU A 170 -1.31 1.69 -11.93
C LEU A 170 -0.59 1.94 -10.61
N GLU A 171 0.44 2.78 -10.68
CA GLU A 171 1.13 3.30 -9.52
C GLU A 171 0.52 4.65 -9.11
N TRP A 172 0.64 4.99 -7.82
CA TRP A 172 0.30 6.31 -7.32
C TRP A 172 1.49 6.97 -6.60
N ASP A 173 1.93 8.11 -7.13
CA ASP A 173 2.89 8.99 -6.49
C ASP A 173 2.16 9.86 -5.46
N VAL A 174 2.35 9.54 -4.17
CA VAL A 174 1.70 10.22 -3.04
C VAL A 174 2.09 11.71 -2.98
N GLN A 175 3.33 12.07 -3.34
CA GLN A 175 3.82 13.43 -3.24
C GLN A 175 3.30 14.30 -4.40
N LYS A 176 3.40 13.79 -5.62
CA LYS A 176 2.94 14.49 -6.82
C LYS A 176 1.45 14.39 -7.03
N LYS A 177 0.78 13.47 -6.33
CA LYS A 177 -0.63 13.11 -6.51
C LYS A 177 -0.91 12.74 -7.97
N GLN A 178 -0.06 11.88 -8.54
CA GLN A 178 -0.08 11.53 -9.96
C GLN A 178 -0.06 10.01 -10.14
N PHE A 179 -0.74 9.55 -11.18
CA PHE A 179 -0.67 8.15 -11.60
C PHE A 179 0.61 7.93 -12.39
N GLY A 180 1.36 6.90 -12.04
CA GLY A 180 2.43 6.35 -12.88
C GLY A 180 1.85 5.33 -13.87
N ASN A 181 2.58 5.02 -14.93
CA ASN A 181 2.26 3.97 -15.92
C ASN A 181 0.91 4.13 -16.65
N MET A 182 0.39 5.35 -16.76
CA MET A 182 -0.87 5.64 -17.48
C MET A 182 -0.87 5.16 -18.94
N ASP A 183 0.29 5.17 -19.60
CA ASP A 183 0.44 4.76 -20.99
C ASP A 183 0.22 3.25 -21.21
N SER A 184 0.27 2.46 -20.14
CA SER A 184 0.04 1.01 -20.19
C SER A 184 -1.44 0.62 -20.10
N VAL A 185 -2.33 1.57 -19.81
CA VAL A 185 -3.74 1.28 -19.54
C VAL A 185 -4.55 1.29 -20.82
N GLN A 186 -5.33 0.24 -21.00
CA GLN A 186 -6.28 0.17 -22.12
C GLN A 186 -7.34 1.27 -22.00
N GLN A 187 -7.59 1.93 -23.13
CA GLN A 187 -8.64 2.92 -23.29
C GLN A 187 -9.51 2.46 -24.46
N PHE A 188 -10.82 2.50 -24.22
CA PHE A 188 -11.82 2.27 -25.26
C PHE A 188 -12.76 3.47 -25.31
N CYS A 189 -13.83 3.34 -26.11
CA CYS A 189 -14.82 4.37 -26.30
C CYS A 189 -14.21 5.67 -26.89
N PHE A 190 -15.06 6.63 -27.23
CA PHE A 190 -14.61 7.95 -27.68
C PHE A 190 -14.35 8.91 -26.51
N CYS A 191 -14.64 8.51 -25.27
CA CYS A 191 -14.33 9.29 -24.07
C CYS A 191 -12.86 9.17 -23.66
N PHE A 192 -12.13 8.20 -24.22
CA PHE A 192 -10.71 7.92 -23.94
C PHE A 192 -10.41 7.74 -22.45
N GLN A 193 -11.40 7.32 -21.66
CA GLN A 193 -11.19 6.97 -20.26
C GLN A 193 -10.57 5.57 -20.15
N PRO A 194 -9.70 5.34 -19.16
CA PRO A 194 -9.26 3.99 -18.78
C PRO A 194 -10.44 3.03 -18.59
N VAL A 195 -10.26 1.77 -18.97
CA VAL A 195 -11.29 0.74 -18.81
C VAL A 195 -11.60 0.51 -17.32
N ASN A 196 -12.82 0.77 -16.89
CA ASN A 196 -13.30 0.41 -15.56
C ASN A 196 -14.10 -0.91 -15.66
N PRO A 197 -13.66 -2.02 -15.02
CA PRO A 197 -14.39 -3.30 -15.06
C PRO A 197 -15.78 -3.24 -14.42
N ASP A 198 -16.05 -2.25 -13.56
CA ASP A 198 -17.37 -2.09 -12.92
C ASP A 198 -18.43 -1.50 -13.87
N ARG A 199 -18.01 -1.02 -15.05
CA ARG A 199 -18.90 -0.38 -16.03
C ARG A 199 -19.35 -1.35 -17.10
N GLN A 200 -20.53 -1.07 -17.66
CA GLN A 200 -21.07 -1.85 -18.77
C GLN A 200 -20.56 -1.33 -20.12
N TYR A 201 -20.07 -2.25 -20.94
CA TYR A 201 -19.57 -1.98 -22.29
C TYR A 201 -20.30 -2.81 -23.33
N ILE A 202 -20.47 -2.24 -24.52
CA ILE A 202 -20.97 -2.92 -25.71
C ILE A 202 -19.92 -2.84 -26.82
N GLN A 203 -19.72 -3.94 -27.54
CA GLN A 203 -18.81 -3.98 -28.69
C GLN A 203 -19.58 -3.67 -29.97
N CYS A 204 -19.02 -2.82 -30.83
CA CYS A 204 -19.55 -2.56 -32.17
C CYS A 204 -19.28 -3.76 -33.10
N ASP A 205 -20.30 -4.26 -33.79
CA ASP A 205 -20.19 -5.41 -34.67
C ASP A 205 -19.34 -5.14 -35.92
N SER A 206 -19.27 -3.88 -36.37
CA SER A 206 -18.46 -3.49 -37.53
C SER A 206 -16.99 -3.25 -37.18
N CYS A 207 -16.70 -2.33 -36.25
CA CYS A 207 -15.33 -1.91 -35.96
C CYS A 207 -14.68 -2.64 -34.78
N LYS A 208 -15.43 -3.50 -34.08
CA LYS A 208 -14.98 -4.29 -32.92
C LYS A 208 -14.43 -3.48 -31.73
N ASN A 209 -14.64 -2.16 -31.73
CA ASN A 209 -14.35 -1.28 -30.60
C ASN A 209 -15.43 -1.39 -29.51
N TRP A 210 -15.01 -1.16 -28.26
CA TRP A 210 -15.89 -1.16 -27.09
C TRP A 210 -16.33 0.25 -26.71
N TYR A 211 -17.57 0.38 -26.23
CA TYR A 211 -18.17 1.65 -25.84
C TYR A 211 -18.92 1.50 -24.53
N HIS A 212 -18.82 2.48 -23.63
CA HIS A 212 -19.68 2.52 -22.44
C HIS A 212 -21.14 2.66 -22.88
N PHE A 213 -22.05 1.92 -22.23
CA PHE A 213 -23.48 2.00 -22.50
C PHE A 213 -23.99 3.45 -22.48
N GLU A 214 -23.57 4.22 -21.47
CA GLU A 214 -23.93 5.62 -21.27
C GLU A 214 -23.46 6.52 -22.42
N CYS A 215 -22.23 6.30 -22.91
CA CYS A 215 -21.66 7.09 -24.00
C CYS A 215 -22.45 6.90 -25.31
N VAL A 216 -23.06 5.75 -25.53
CA VAL A 216 -23.85 5.46 -26.74
C VAL A 216 -25.36 5.55 -26.50
N GLY A 217 -25.78 6.10 -25.35
CA GLY A 217 -27.17 6.38 -25.04
C GLY A 217 -28.01 5.16 -24.66
N ILE A 218 -27.40 4.02 -24.35
CA ILE A 218 -28.09 2.83 -23.84
C ILE A 218 -28.45 3.08 -22.37
N LYS A 219 -29.74 3.22 -22.10
CA LYS A 219 -30.28 3.49 -20.75
C LYS A 219 -30.67 2.17 -20.07
N ASN A 220 -30.62 2.17 -18.73
CA ASN A 220 -31.03 1.04 -17.88
C ASN A 220 -30.17 -0.24 -17.98
N GLY A 221 -28.96 -0.13 -18.53
CA GLY A 221 -28.02 -1.24 -18.54
C GLY A 221 -28.44 -2.45 -19.38
N LYS A 222 -29.43 -2.30 -20.26
CA LYS A 222 -29.94 -3.36 -21.13
C LYS A 222 -29.92 -2.92 -22.58
N TYR A 223 -29.33 -3.75 -23.43
CA TYR A 223 -29.40 -3.64 -24.88
C TYR A 223 -30.07 -4.90 -25.43
N ASN A 224 -31.25 -4.73 -26.03
CA ASN A 224 -32.10 -5.86 -26.43
C ASN A 224 -31.95 -6.24 -27.92
N GLN A 225 -31.13 -5.51 -28.67
CA GLN A 225 -30.87 -5.81 -30.08
C GLN A 225 -29.72 -6.81 -30.21
N LYS A 226 -29.73 -7.61 -31.28
CA LYS A 226 -28.70 -8.62 -31.52
C LYS A 226 -27.36 -8.04 -31.97
N GLU A 227 -27.41 -6.92 -32.69
CA GLU A 227 -26.25 -6.27 -33.29
C GLU A 227 -26.21 -4.83 -32.81
N PHE A 228 -25.01 -4.31 -32.58
CA PHE A 228 -24.75 -2.93 -32.23
C PHE A 228 -23.78 -2.28 -33.21
N HIS A 229 -24.18 -1.15 -33.79
CA HIS A 229 -23.31 -0.32 -34.62
C HIS A 229 -23.12 1.05 -33.97
N CYS A 230 -21.86 1.43 -33.73
CA CYS A 230 -21.54 2.74 -33.19
C CYS A 230 -21.83 3.85 -34.21
N SER A 231 -21.91 5.10 -33.75
CA SER A 231 -22.25 6.26 -34.60
C SER A 231 -21.33 6.51 -35.80
N LYS A 232 -20.14 5.89 -35.83
CA LYS A 232 -19.20 5.96 -36.97
C LYS A 232 -19.39 4.83 -37.99
N CYS A 233 -20.15 3.80 -37.65
CA CYS A 233 -20.34 2.59 -38.44
C CYS A 233 -21.81 2.36 -38.84
N GLN A 234 -22.69 3.29 -38.48
CA GLN A 234 -24.07 3.37 -38.96
C GLN A 234 -24.12 3.92 -40.39
#